data_AF-A0A914CF80-F1
#
_entry.id   AF-A0A914CF80-F1
#
_cell.length_a   1.000
_cell.length_b   1.000
_cell.length_c   1.000
_cell.angle_alpha   90.00
_cell.angle_beta   90.00
_cell.angle_gamma   90.00
#
_symmetry.space_group_name_H-M   'P 1'
#
loop_
_entity.id
_entity.type
_entity.pdbx_description
1 polymer ?
#
loop_
_entity_poly.entity_id
_entity_poly.type
_entity_poly.pdbx_seq_one_letter_code
_entity_poly.pdbx_strand_id
1 'polypeptide(L)' 'MTFLTTGLILLLVYFISLLLWRRYKYFKLREELGLTGPPAGFISGNIKDIVIWIKEKGLENSPYQILSLTEKYRKTFG' A
#
# COMPACT_ATOMS: atom_id res chain seq x y z
N MET A 1 10.01 -29.36 -21.20
CA MET A 1 9.13 -28.65 -20.24
C MET A 1 9.88 -27.69 -19.31
N THR A 2 11.17 -27.90 -19.03
CA THR A 2 11.98 -27.08 -18.11
C THR A 2 12.25 -25.64 -18.59
N PHE A 3 12.50 -25.42 -19.88
CA PHE A 3 12.80 -24.06 -20.38
C PHE A 3 11.60 -23.09 -20.28
N LEU A 4 10.39 -23.57 -20.60
CA LEU A 4 9.17 -22.77 -20.49
C LEU A 4 8.82 -22.45 -19.03
N THR A 5 8.94 -23.42 -18.13
CA THR A 5 8.68 -23.19 -16.69
C THR A 5 9.71 -22.24 -16.09
N THR A 6 10.98 -22.39 -16.42
CA THR A 6 12.05 -21.49 -15.94
C THR A 6 11.85 -20.07 -16.49
N GLY A 7 11.49 -19.93 -17.77
CA GLY A 7 11.18 -18.63 -18.37
C GLY A 7 9.98 -17.93 -17.70
N LEU A 8 8.91 -18.67 -17.41
CA LEU A 8 7.74 -18.14 -16.69
C LEU A 8 8.09 -17.71 -15.26
N ILE A 9 8.90 -18.49 -14.55
CA ILE A 9 9.37 -18.13 -13.20
C ILE A 9 10.19 -16.84 -13.23
N LEU A 10 11.14 -16.72 -14.17
CA LEU A 10 11.95 -15.52 -14.29
C LEU A 10 11.11 -14.29 -14.63
N LEU A 11 10.12 -14.44 -15.51
CA LEU A 11 9.20 -13.35 -15.86
C LEU A 11 8.35 -12.92 -14.65
N LEU A 12 7.85 -13.88 -13.87
CA LEU A 12 7.11 -13.60 -12.63
C LEU A 12 7.98 -12.87 -11.61
N VAL A 13 9.22 -13.33 -11.39
CA VAL A 13 10.18 -12.70 -10.48
C VAL A 13 10.51 -11.27 -10.92
N TYR A 14 10.74 -11.06 -12.21
CA TYR A 14 10.99 -9.74 -12.79
C TYR A 14 9.79 -8.81 -12.56
N PHE A 15 8.58 -9.29 -12.83
CA PHE A 15 7.35 -8.50 -12.64
C PHE A 15 7.14 -8.12 -11.18
N ILE A 16 7.32 -9.06 -10.24
CA ILE A 16 7.24 -8.78 -8.80
C ILE A 16 8.31 -7.75 -8.40
N SER A 17 9.54 -7.90 -8.88
CA SER A 17 10.64 -6.98 -8.58
C SER A 17 10.35 -5.56 -9.05
N LEU A 18 9.77 -5.40 -10.25
CA LEU A 18 9.33 -4.11 -10.76
C LEU A 18 8.25 -3.47 -9.88
N LEU A 19 7.25 -4.25 -9.44
CA LEU A 19 6.19 -3.75 -8.57
C LEU A 19 6.74 -3.27 -7.22
N LEU A 20 7.62 -4.07 -6.60
CA LEU A 20 8.26 -3.71 -5.33
C LEU A 20 9.15 -2.47 -5.49
N TRP A 21 9.89 -2.35 -6.60
CA TRP A 21 10.73 -1.18 -6.85
C TRP A 21 9.94 0.11 -7.04
N ARG A 22 8.85 0.08 -7.81
CA ARG A 22 7.96 1.25 -7.97
C ARG A 22 7.38 1.67 -6.63
N ARG A 23 7.00 0.69 -5.80
CA ARG A 23 6.47 0.94 -4.47
C ARG A 23 7.51 1.55 -3.54
N TYR A 24 8.75 1.07 -3.57
CA TYR A 24 9.86 1.67 -2.82
C TYR A 24 10.07 3.13 -3.20
N LYS A 25 10.12 3.43 -4.50
CA LYS A 25 10.24 4.83 -4.97
C LYS A 25 9.11 5.72 -4.47
N TYR A 26 7.88 5.22 -4.46
CA TYR A 26 6.73 5.97 -3.95
C TYR A 26 6.85 6.28 -2.46
N PHE A 27 7.21 5.28 -1.64
CA PHE A 27 7.44 5.50 -0.19
C PHE A 27 8.57 6.49 0.07
N LYS A 28 9.68 6.34 -0.65
CA LYS A 28 10.82 7.25 -0.52
C LYS A 28 10.43 8.69 -0.87
N LEU A 29 9.72 8.90 -1.98
CA LEU A 29 9.25 10.22 -2.39
C LEU A 29 8.30 10.83 -1.35
N ARG A 30 7.40 10.02 -0.77
CA ARG A 30 6.51 10.48 0.31
C ARG A 30 7.28 10.92 1.54
N GLU A 31 8.31 10.17 1.92
CA GLU A 31 9.17 10.52 3.04
C GLU A 31 9.94 11.83 2.78
N GLU A 32 10.51 11.99 1.59
CA GLU A 32 11.20 13.21 1.15
C GLU A 32 10.28 14.45 1.17
N LEU A 33 8.99 14.27 0.84
CA LEU A 33 7.97 15.33 0.86
C LEU A 33 7.29 15.53 2.23
N GLY A 34 7.65 14.74 3.24
CA GLY A 34 7.01 14.78 4.57
C GLY A 34 5.57 14.24 4.59
N LEU A 35 5.14 13.51 3.56
CA LEU A 35 3.81 12.92 3.37
C LEU A 35 3.72 11.54 4.05
N THR A 36 3.96 11.49 5.35
CA THR A 36 4.12 10.26 6.13
C THR A 36 2.83 9.57 6.54
N GLY A 37 1.65 10.16 6.28
CA GLY A 37 0.36 9.61 6.65
C GLY A 37 -0.61 9.42 5.47
N PRO A 38 -1.58 8.49 5.55
CA PRO A 38 -1.68 7.38 6.51
C PRO A 38 -0.63 6.29 6.25
N PRO A 39 -0.22 5.52 7.29
CA PRO A 39 0.77 4.47 7.14
C PRO A 39 0.26 3.42 6.15
N ALA A 40 1.00 3.21 5.06
CA ALA A 40 0.76 2.10 4.16
C ALA A 40 1.91 1.09 4.36
N GLY A 41 1.58 -0.16 4.64
CA GLY A 41 2.58 -1.23 4.66
C GLY A 41 3.22 -1.40 3.27
N PHE A 42 4.49 -1.80 3.22
CA PHE A 42 5.21 -1.98 1.95
C PHE A 42 4.63 -3.08 1.04
N ILE A 43 3.93 -4.08 1.61
CA ILE A 43 3.37 -5.19 0.83
C ILE A 43 1.85 -5.08 0.77
N SER A 44 1.19 -5.01 1.93
CA SER A 44 -0.28 -5.04 2.06
C SER A 44 -0.95 -3.67 2.04
N GLY A 45 -0.18 -2.57 1.99
CA GLY A 45 -0.74 -1.22 1.93
C GLY A 45 -1.51 -0.89 3.20
N ASN A 46 -2.69 -0.31 3.06
CA ASN A 46 -3.59 0.04 4.16
C ASN A 46 -4.61 -1.06 4.49
N ILE A 47 -4.48 -2.28 3.96
CA ILE A 47 -5.44 -3.37 4.19
C ILE A 47 -5.63 -3.64 5.68
N LYS A 48 -4.55 -3.60 6.47
CA LYS A 48 -4.62 -3.79 7.93
C LYS A 48 -5.51 -2.73 8.58
N ASP A 49 -5.38 -1.48 8.17
CA ASP A 49 -6.16 -0.36 8.72
C ASP A 49 -7.62 -0.42 8.29
N ILE A 50 -7.89 -0.88 7.06
CA ILE A 50 -9.25 -1.15 6.56
C ILE A 50 -9.91 -2.24 7.42
N VAL A 51 -9.22 -3.35 7.69
CA VAL A 51 -9.75 -4.44 8.51
C VAL A 51 -10.02 -3.98 9.94
N ILE A 52 -9.10 -3.22 10.54
CA ILE A 52 -9.30 -2.66 11.88
C ILE A 52 -10.51 -1.73 11.90
N TRP A 53 -10.64 -0.83 10.92
CA TRP A 53 -11.77 0.10 10.83
C TRP A 53 -13.10 -0.63 10.71
N ILE A 54 -13.19 -1.62 9.83
CA ILE A 54 -14.41 -2.42 9.65
C ILE A 54 -14.77 -3.15 10.95
N LYS A 55 -13.78 -3.69 11.66
CA LYS A 55 -13.99 -4.37 12.94
C LYS A 55 -14.50 -3.42 14.03
N GLU A 56 -13.99 -2.19 14.08
CA GLU A 56 -14.31 -1.22 15.13
C GLU A 56 -15.58 -0.42 14.84
N LYS A 57 -15.83 -0.09 13.57
CA LYS A 57 -16.88 0.86 13.17
C LYS A 57 -17.92 0.26 12.23
N GLY A 58 -17.77 -0.97 11.78
CA GLY A 58 -18.67 -1.56 10.79
C GLY A 58 -18.32 -1.20 9.35
N LEU A 59 -18.77 -2.04 8.41
CA LEU A 59 -18.48 -1.91 6.99
C LEU A 59 -19.19 -0.69 6.37
N GLU A 60 -20.38 -0.39 6.86
CA GLU A 60 -21.21 0.76 6.48
C GLU A 60 -20.52 2.10 6.73
N ASN A 61 -19.58 2.14 7.68
CA ASN A 61 -18.80 3.33 8.01
C ASN A 61 -17.48 3.43 7.22
N SER A 62 -17.20 2.49 6.30
CA SER A 62 -16.00 2.55 5.46
C SER A 62 -15.87 3.84 4.63
N PRO A 63 -16.93 4.47 4.10
CA PRO A 63 -16.78 5.74 3.36
C PRO A 63 -16.24 6.89 4.23
N TYR A 64 -16.52 6.86 5.54
CA TYR A 64 -16.05 7.88 6.48
C TYR A 64 -14.61 7.66 6.96
N GLN A 65 -13.99 6.53 6.60
CA GLN A 65 -12.61 6.23 6.96
C GLN A 65 -11.64 7.28 6.39
N ILE A 66 -11.83 7.68 5.13
CA ILE A 66 -10.99 8.68 4.47
C ILE A 66 -11.10 10.04 5.19
N LEU A 67 -12.30 10.46 5.55
CA LEU A 67 -12.52 11.71 6.30
C LEU A 67 -11.74 11.70 7.62
N SER A 68 -11.84 10.61 8.39
CA SER A 68 -11.11 10.47 9.66
C SER A 68 -9.59 10.45 9.47
N LEU A 69 -9.09 9.79 8.43
CA LEU A 69 -7.66 9.76 8.12
C LEU A 69 -7.14 11.12 7.66
N THR A 70 -7.91 11.84 6.84
CA THR A 70 -7.56 13.20 6.38
C THR A 70 -7.54 14.19 7.53
N GLU A 71 -8.48 14.08 8.47
CA GLU A 71 -8.49 14.89 9.68
C GLU A 71 -7.26 14.60 10.56
N LYS A 72 -6.95 13.32 10.78
CA LYS A 72 -5.82 12.89 11.61
C LYS A 72 -4.47 13.24 11.03
N TYR A 73 -4.27 13.05 9.73
CA TYR A 73 -2.99 13.23 9.06
C TYR A 73 -2.92 14.51 8.21
N ARG A 74 -3.82 15.48 8.42
CA ARG A 74 -4.00 16.70 7.60
C ARG A 74 -2.72 17.35 7.06
N LYS A 75 -1.66 17.42 7.88
CA LYS A 75 -0.37 18.07 7.53
C LYS A 75 0.61 17.16 6.78
N THR A 76 0.38 15.85 6.82
CA THR A 76 1.27 14.80 6.29
C THR A 76 0.53 13.84 5.35
N PHE A 77 -0.67 14.22 4.90
CA PHE A 77 -1.54 13.39 4.08
C PHE A 77 -1.06 13.40 2.62
N GLY A 78 -0.75 12.22 2.07
CA GLY A 78 -0.33 12.05 0.67
C GLY A 78 -0.12 10.59 0.28
#